data_AF-A0A7X6ZTN3-F1
#
_entry.id   AF-A0A7X6ZTN3-F1
#
_cell.length_a   1.000
_cell.length_b   1.000
_cell.length_c   1.000
_cell.angle_alpha   90.00
_cell.angle_beta   90.00
_cell.angle_gamma   90.00
#
_symmetry.space_group_name_H-M   'P 1'
#
loop_
_entity.id
_entity.type
_entity.pdbx_description
1 polymer ?
#
loop_
_entity_poly.entity_id
_entity_poly.type
_entity_poly.pdbx_seq_one_letter_code
_entity_poly.pdbx_strand_id
1 'polypeptide(L)'
;MIAKNIKGKSFKGCVRYVMNDTAELLEAEGVLAGTTEEIIRGFAMQRSGRKEIKQPVGHIPISFAPEDRERMTNDFMVQLAKEYMEEMGIKNTQYIIARHHNSDNDHLHIVYNRIDNDLKLISVNYDYKRNIKVCKRLKDKHNLTYGEGKDRVRREKLRNPDAVKYLLHDIVKAILPYCTNGKDFHDFLQSKNINVEFKHKRTTGEIEGISFNYDNVSFKGSQIDRKFSYGNLKKEFERNRLEAQKQKLLEQEREIEQARIRKQKVEEKKLELERQRKEQDQLRKQEEAKNAPPPKQNIVVLGVELTDEQQNILTSGGHTFLENLTSNDGKTPFSAYAFLNDEKNTVYFTNEDPDTFVKYGKYEMRLRDKALIEDGQITKATVKWWGGRGYEHPYLWKTNKSDAEYKESWGDPRLPKEEQKPKETKQKVAKFQEKKRGRGI
;
A
#
# COMPACT_ATOMS: atom_id res chain seq x y z
N MET A 1 -48.29 11.79 -12.50
CA MET A 1 -49.30 12.67 -13.14
C MET A 1 -48.79 14.11 -13.35
N ILE A 2 -48.91 14.64 -14.56
CA ILE A 2 -48.66 16.05 -14.94
C ILE A 2 -49.79 16.50 -15.89
N ALA A 3 -50.42 17.64 -15.62
CA ALA A 3 -51.46 18.23 -16.48
C ALA A 3 -51.02 19.61 -17.01
N LYS A 4 -51.44 19.94 -18.24
CA LYS A 4 -51.14 21.24 -18.88
C LYS A 4 -52.42 21.91 -19.36
N ASN A 5 -52.71 23.12 -18.89
CA ASN A 5 -53.94 23.82 -19.28
C ASN A 5 -53.70 24.65 -20.55
N ILE A 6 -54.38 24.30 -21.63
CA ILE A 6 -54.28 24.94 -22.95
C ILE A 6 -55.61 25.61 -23.29
N LYS A 7 -55.55 26.82 -23.86
CA LYS A 7 -56.71 27.61 -24.28
C LYS A 7 -56.73 27.72 -25.80
N GLY A 8 -57.75 27.18 -26.45
CA GLY A 8 -57.89 27.14 -27.90
C GLY A 8 -58.94 28.11 -28.44
N LYS A 9 -58.80 28.48 -29.72
CA LYS A 9 -59.76 29.35 -30.43
C LYS A 9 -60.88 28.58 -31.14
N SER A 10 -60.68 27.30 -31.47
CA SER A 10 -61.58 26.51 -32.31
C SER A 10 -61.69 25.06 -31.84
N PHE A 11 -62.92 24.59 -31.62
CA PHE A 11 -63.19 23.19 -31.28
C PHE A 11 -62.89 22.26 -32.45
N LYS A 12 -63.11 22.68 -33.69
CA LYS A 12 -62.81 21.86 -34.88
C LYS A 12 -61.35 21.39 -34.89
N GLY A 13 -60.41 22.30 -34.66
CA GLY A 13 -58.99 21.96 -34.63
C GLY A 13 -58.61 21.11 -33.41
N CYS A 14 -59.11 21.45 -32.23
CA CYS A 14 -58.79 20.74 -30.99
C CYS A 14 -59.36 19.32 -30.98
N VAL A 15 -60.64 19.16 -31.32
CA VAL A 15 -61.30 17.85 -31.32
C VAL A 15 -60.71 16.94 -32.39
N ARG A 16 -60.42 17.42 -33.61
CA ARG A 16 -59.73 16.59 -34.63
C ARG A 16 -58.32 16.15 -34.21
N TYR A 17 -57.61 16.99 -33.45
CA TYR A 17 -56.32 16.63 -32.90
C TYR A 17 -56.42 15.55 -31.82
N VAL A 18 -57.41 15.68 -30.93
CA VAL A 18 -57.64 14.75 -29.82
C VAL A 18 -58.29 13.44 -30.27
N MET A 19 -59.25 13.49 -31.19
CA MET A 19 -59.95 12.34 -31.75
C MET A 19 -59.30 11.88 -33.06
N ASN A 20 -57.99 11.63 -33.03
CA ASN A 20 -57.27 11.02 -34.15
C ASN A 20 -57.43 9.48 -34.13
N ASP A 21 -56.87 8.80 -35.13
CA ASP A 21 -57.05 7.34 -35.33
C ASP A 21 -56.56 6.46 -34.17
N THR A 22 -55.82 7.01 -33.22
CA THR A 22 -55.25 6.28 -32.07
C THR A 22 -55.89 6.66 -30.74
N ALA A 23 -56.95 7.46 -30.83
CA ALA A 23 -57.71 7.91 -29.69
C ALA A 23 -58.84 6.94 -29.36
N GLU A 24 -58.96 6.63 -28.08
CA GLU A 24 -60.11 5.93 -27.52
C GLU A 24 -60.94 6.96 -26.73
N LEU A 25 -62.20 7.17 -27.11
CA LEU A 25 -63.10 8.01 -26.35
C LEU A 25 -63.52 7.26 -25.08
N LEU A 26 -63.16 7.78 -23.92
CA LEU A 26 -63.53 7.19 -22.63
C LEU A 26 -64.85 7.73 -22.11
N GLU A 27 -65.10 9.02 -22.29
CA GLU A 27 -66.33 9.66 -21.81
C GLU A 27 -66.68 10.92 -22.63
N ALA A 28 -67.97 11.20 -22.74
CA ALA A 28 -68.51 12.42 -23.31
C ALA A 28 -69.74 12.87 -22.52
N GLU A 29 -69.79 14.15 -22.15
CA GLU A 29 -70.88 14.78 -21.41
C GLU A 29 -71.37 16.02 -22.18
N GLY A 30 -72.68 16.12 -22.36
CA GLY A 30 -73.33 17.27 -23.01
C GLY A 30 -73.05 17.43 -24.51
N VAL A 31 -72.44 16.43 -25.17
CA VAL A 31 -72.21 16.40 -26.62
C VAL A 31 -72.63 15.06 -27.22
N LEU A 32 -73.06 15.08 -28.48
CA LEU A 32 -73.21 13.86 -29.27
C LEU A 32 -71.82 13.34 -29.66
N ALA A 33 -71.60 12.05 -29.43
CA ALA A 33 -70.27 11.44 -29.54
C ALA A 33 -70.18 10.25 -30.50
N GLY A 34 -71.13 10.13 -31.46
CA GLY A 34 -71.09 9.09 -32.49
C GLY A 34 -70.00 9.34 -33.53
N THR A 35 -69.70 10.60 -33.85
CA THR A 35 -68.58 10.97 -34.74
C THR A 35 -67.82 12.21 -34.26
N THR A 36 -66.59 12.37 -34.73
CA THR A 36 -65.77 13.58 -34.50
C THR A 36 -66.50 14.86 -34.91
N GLU A 37 -67.27 14.83 -36.00
CA GLU A 37 -68.02 16.01 -36.47
C GLU A 37 -69.24 16.31 -35.58
N GLU A 38 -69.89 15.31 -35.00
CA GLU A 38 -70.96 15.50 -34.02
C GLU A 38 -70.44 16.16 -32.74
N ILE A 39 -69.29 15.70 -32.23
CA ILE A 39 -68.63 16.31 -31.06
C ILE A 39 -68.31 17.78 -31.34
N ILE A 40 -67.73 18.08 -32.51
CA ILE A 40 -67.40 19.46 -32.93
C ILE A 40 -68.66 20.32 -32.97
N ARG A 41 -69.76 19.81 -33.55
CA ARG A 41 -71.04 20.52 -33.62
C ARG A 41 -71.62 20.77 -32.23
N GLY A 42 -71.59 19.78 -31.34
CA GLY A 42 -72.07 19.89 -29.96
C GLY A 42 -71.37 21.01 -29.19
N PHE A 43 -70.03 21.04 -29.24
CA PHE A 43 -69.26 22.13 -28.63
C PHE A 43 -69.49 23.49 -29.31
N ALA A 44 -69.56 23.52 -30.65
CA ALA A 44 -69.78 24.75 -31.41
C ALA A 44 -71.16 25.39 -31.12
N MET A 45 -72.18 24.57 -30.86
CA MET A 45 -73.52 25.01 -30.52
C MET A 45 -73.53 25.82 -29.22
N GLN A 46 -73.02 25.27 -28.11
CA GLN A 46 -72.95 25.98 -26.83
C GLN A 46 -72.06 27.22 -26.91
N ARG A 47 -70.93 27.08 -27.61
CA ARG A 47 -70.04 28.20 -27.94
C ARG A 47 -70.77 29.36 -28.62
N SER A 48 -71.74 29.09 -29.48
CA SER A 48 -72.43 30.13 -30.26
C SER A 48 -73.24 31.11 -29.40
N GLY A 49 -73.57 30.75 -28.14
CA GLY A 49 -74.22 31.63 -27.17
C GLY A 49 -73.33 32.76 -26.64
N ARG A 50 -72.00 32.67 -26.79
CA ARG A 50 -71.03 33.68 -26.33
C ARG A 50 -69.88 33.88 -27.35
N LYS A 51 -70.22 34.46 -28.51
CA LYS A 51 -69.30 34.63 -29.66
C LYS A 51 -68.12 35.57 -29.36
N GLU A 52 -68.28 36.49 -28.42
CA GLU A 52 -67.29 37.50 -28.05
C GLU A 52 -66.06 36.93 -27.32
N ILE A 53 -66.19 35.74 -26.72
CA ILE A 53 -65.07 35.06 -26.04
C ILE A 53 -64.03 34.63 -27.10
N LYS A 54 -62.77 35.05 -27.04
CA LYS A 54 -61.80 34.69 -28.11
C LYS A 54 -61.24 33.27 -28.02
N GLN A 55 -61.30 32.64 -26.84
CA GLN A 55 -60.71 31.32 -26.58
C GLN A 55 -61.67 30.43 -25.75
N PRO A 56 -62.68 29.81 -26.39
CA PRO A 56 -63.67 29.00 -25.66
C PRO A 56 -63.17 27.62 -25.29
N VAL A 57 -62.15 27.11 -25.98
CA VAL A 57 -61.76 25.72 -25.83
C VAL A 57 -60.84 25.62 -24.63
N GLY A 58 -61.19 24.75 -23.69
CA GLY A 58 -60.26 24.24 -22.70
C GLY A 58 -59.73 22.89 -23.16
N HIS A 59 -58.41 22.71 -23.19
CA HIS A 59 -57.75 21.46 -23.52
C HIS A 59 -56.70 21.13 -22.47
N ILE A 60 -56.80 19.95 -21.85
CA ILE A 60 -55.90 19.51 -20.80
C ILE A 60 -55.39 18.10 -21.13
N PRO A 61 -54.19 17.97 -21.72
CA PRO A 61 -53.48 16.70 -21.68
C PRO A 61 -53.00 16.43 -20.25
N ILE A 62 -53.24 15.21 -19.78
CA ILE A 62 -52.77 14.67 -18.51
C ILE A 62 -51.91 13.45 -18.81
N SER A 63 -50.63 13.51 -18.46
CA SER A 63 -49.68 12.41 -18.64
C SER A 63 -49.37 11.73 -17.31
N PHE A 64 -49.25 10.41 -17.34
CA PHE A 64 -48.91 9.59 -16.18
C PHE A 64 -47.45 9.16 -16.24
N ALA A 65 -46.89 8.78 -15.09
CA ALA A 65 -45.52 8.27 -15.05
C ALA A 65 -45.50 6.85 -15.66
N PRO A 66 -44.43 6.44 -16.37
CA PRO A 66 -44.32 5.06 -16.87
C PRO A 66 -44.52 4.01 -15.77
N GLU A 67 -44.06 4.30 -14.55
CA GLU A 67 -44.19 3.44 -13.37
C GLU A 67 -45.66 3.23 -12.94
N ASP A 68 -46.56 4.11 -13.37
CA ASP A 68 -47.99 4.03 -13.05
C ASP A 68 -48.77 3.25 -14.12
N ARG A 69 -48.15 2.77 -15.20
CA ARG A 69 -48.82 2.21 -16.39
C ARG A 69 -49.79 1.09 -16.06
N GLU A 70 -49.40 0.12 -15.24
CA GLU A 70 -50.23 -1.06 -14.93
C GLU A 70 -51.56 -0.72 -14.23
N ARG A 71 -51.61 0.41 -13.52
CA ARG A 71 -52.82 0.88 -12.83
C ARG A 71 -53.63 1.90 -13.66
N MET A 72 -53.17 2.31 -14.84
CA MET A 72 -53.90 3.24 -15.72
C MET A 72 -54.99 2.50 -16.52
N THR A 73 -55.97 1.93 -15.82
CA THR A 73 -57.20 1.42 -16.44
C THR A 73 -58.07 2.59 -16.92
N ASN A 74 -58.93 2.35 -17.91
CA ASN A 74 -59.81 3.39 -18.44
C ASN A 74 -60.70 4.01 -17.35
N ASP A 75 -61.30 3.18 -16.49
CA ASP A 75 -62.13 3.66 -15.37
C ASP A 75 -61.34 4.54 -14.39
N PHE A 76 -60.11 4.15 -14.07
CA PHE A 76 -59.27 4.93 -13.16
C PHE A 76 -58.83 6.26 -13.79
N MET A 77 -58.51 6.25 -15.08
CA MET A 77 -58.19 7.46 -15.84
C MET A 77 -59.39 8.44 -15.89
N VAL A 78 -60.60 7.92 -16.12
CA VAL A 78 -61.84 8.71 -16.07
C VAL A 78 -62.08 9.27 -14.68
N GLN A 79 -61.93 8.46 -13.63
CA GLN A 79 -62.06 8.91 -12.24
C GLN A 79 -61.08 10.06 -11.94
N LEU A 80 -59.80 9.89 -12.28
CA LEU A 80 -58.78 10.92 -12.08
C LEU A 80 -59.08 12.20 -12.86
N ALA A 81 -59.56 12.09 -14.10
CA ALA A 81 -59.94 13.23 -14.92
C ALA A 81 -61.13 14.01 -14.32
N LYS A 82 -62.14 13.31 -13.81
CA LYS A 82 -63.30 13.92 -13.12
C LYS A 82 -62.90 14.62 -11.82
N GLU A 83 -62.11 13.95 -10.98
CA GLU A 83 -61.58 14.57 -9.75
C GLU A 83 -60.74 15.81 -10.09
N TYR A 84 -59.90 15.74 -11.13
CA TYR A 84 -59.12 16.87 -11.61
C TYR A 84 -60.02 18.04 -12.07
N MET A 85 -61.05 17.78 -12.90
CA MET A 85 -61.98 18.81 -13.36
C MET A 85 -62.71 19.48 -12.20
N GLU A 86 -63.23 18.68 -11.26
CA GLU A 86 -63.93 19.14 -10.06
C GLU A 86 -63.05 20.11 -9.23
N GLU A 87 -61.80 19.72 -8.95
CA GLU A 87 -60.85 20.52 -8.18
C GLU A 87 -60.35 21.76 -8.94
N MET A 88 -60.33 21.70 -10.27
CA MET A 88 -60.00 22.83 -11.14
C MET A 88 -61.17 23.81 -11.29
N GLY A 89 -62.39 23.43 -10.88
CA GLY A 89 -63.61 24.22 -11.05
C GLY A 89 -64.19 24.14 -12.46
N ILE A 90 -63.87 23.09 -13.20
CA ILE A 90 -64.44 22.76 -14.51
C ILE A 90 -65.70 21.94 -14.24
N LYS A 91 -66.83 22.63 -14.16
CA LYS A 91 -68.14 22.05 -13.81
C LYS A 91 -69.22 22.67 -14.69
N ASN A 92 -70.41 22.06 -14.68
CA ASN A 92 -71.57 22.54 -15.43
C ASN A 92 -71.27 22.83 -16.91
N THR A 93 -70.46 21.98 -17.56
CA THR A 93 -70.04 22.23 -18.93
C THR A 93 -69.89 20.94 -19.71
N GLN A 94 -69.98 21.06 -21.03
CA GLN A 94 -69.67 20.00 -21.96
C GLN A 94 -68.20 19.59 -21.85
N TYR A 95 -67.93 18.29 -21.89
CA TYR A 95 -66.57 17.78 -22.01
C TYR A 95 -66.50 16.43 -22.73
N ILE A 96 -65.30 16.09 -23.20
CA ILE A 96 -64.91 14.74 -23.58
C ILE A 96 -63.60 14.37 -22.91
N ILE A 97 -63.41 13.07 -22.64
CA ILE A 97 -62.17 12.46 -22.16
C ILE A 97 -61.75 11.43 -23.19
N ALA A 98 -60.57 11.61 -23.77
CA ALA A 98 -60.00 10.66 -24.74
C ALA A 98 -58.62 10.19 -24.28
N ARG A 99 -58.34 8.90 -24.41
CA ARG A 99 -57.03 8.29 -24.15
C ARG A 99 -56.27 8.11 -25.46
N HIS A 100 -54.96 8.33 -25.44
CA HIS A 100 -54.07 8.02 -26.58
C HIS A 100 -53.13 6.87 -26.17
N HIS A 101 -53.01 5.87 -27.05
CA HIS A 101 -52.13 4.69 -26.83
C HIS A 101 -50.73 4.83 -27.46
N ASN A 102 -50.47 5.95 -28.14
CA ASN A 102 -49.35 6.11 -29.07
C ASN A 102 -48.04 6.68 -28.48
N SER A 103 -47.93 6.87 -27.17
CA SER A 103 -46.72 7.44 -26.57
C SER A 103 -46.07 6.52 -25.54
N ASP A 104 -44.79 6.81 -25.26
CA ASP A 104 -44.00 6.14 -24.23
C ASP A 104 -44.73 6.05 -22.87
N ASN A 105 -45.59 7.03 -22.56
CA ASN A 105 -46.38 7.12 -21.34
C ASN A 105 -47.88 7.11 -21.64
N ASP A 106 -48.68 6.48 -20.79
CA ASP A 106 -50.14 6.65 -20.85
C ASP A 106 -50.52 8.11 -20.60
N HIS A 107 -51.44 8.61 -21.42
CA HIS A 107 -52.00 9.94 -21.24
C HIS A 107 -53.44 10.02 -21.75
N LEU A 108 -54.18 10.97 -21.17
CA LEU A 108 -55.52 11.33 -21.59
C LEU A 108 -55.60 12.81 -21.94
N HIS A 109 -56.62 13.17 -22.69
CA HIS A 109 -56.96 14.51 -23.11
C HIS A 109 -58.37 14.81 -22.63
N ILE A 110 -58.50 15.89 -21.85
CA ILE A 110 -59.80 16.49 -21.54
C ILE A 110 -60.00 17.65 -22.50
N VAL A 111 -61.11 17.66 -23.22
CA VAL A 111 -61.56 18.85 -23.98
C VAL A 111 -62.88 19.29 -23.40
N TYR A 112 -62.98 20.55 -23.01
CA TYR A 112 -64.19 21.09 -22.38
C TYR A 112 -64.54 22.47 -22.92
N ASN A 113 -65.81 22.86 -22.77
CA ASN A 113 -66.25 24.20 -23.10
C ASN A 113 -65.99 25.15 -21.92
N ARG A 114 -65.26 26.24 -22.16
CA ARG A 114 -65.08 27.28 -21.15
C ARG A 114 -66.33 28.13 -20.98
N ILE A 115 -67.28 28.08 -21.91
CA ILE A 115 -68.61 28.62 -21.72
C ILE A 115 -69.43 27.48 -21.12
N ASP A 116 -69.87 27.64 -19.88
CA ASP A 116 -70.67 26.63 -19.17
C ASP A 116 -72.11 26.58 -19.72
N ASN A 117 -72.93 25.67 -19.19
CA ASN A 117 -74.30 25.44 -19.65
C ASN A 117 -75.22 26.64 -19.34
N ASP A 118 -74.84 27.53 -18.41
CA ASP A 118 -75.54 28.78 -18.10
C ASP A 118 -75.02 29.97 -18.95
N LEU A 119 -74.19 29.69 -19.96
CA LEU A 119 -73.51 30.69 -20.79
C LEU A 119 -72.55 31.60 -20.03
N LYS A 120 -72.03 31.18 -18.86
CA LYS A 120 -71.01 31.89 -18.10
C LYS A 120 -69.62 31.37 -18.47
N LEU A 121 -68.63 32.27 -18.41
CA LEU A 121 -67.24 31.89 -18.68
C LEU A 121 -66.61 31.27 -17.43
N ILE A 122 -66.20 30.00 -17.53
CA ILE A 122 -65.37 29.33 -16.54
C ILE A 122 -64.04 30.09 -16.42
N SER A 123 -63.84 30.63 -15.21
CA SER A 123 -62.67 31.42 -14.87
C SER A 123 -61.41 30.58 -14.92
N VAL A 124 -60.36 31.18 -15.45
CA VAL A 124 -59.03 30.57 -15.65
C VAL A 124 -57.94 31.32 -14.87
N ASN A 125 -58.36 32.11 -13.89
CA ASN A 125 -57.46 32.91 -13.07
C ASN A 125 -56.71 32.00 -12.10
N TYR A 126 -55.38 32.17 -12.04
CA TYR A 126 -54.49 31.37 -11.20
C TYR A 126 -54.47 29.86 -11.49
N ASP A 127 -54.95 29.45 -12.67
CA ASP A 127 -54.98 28.05 -13.11
C ASP A 127 -53.63 27.35 -12.99
N TYR A 128 -52.52 28.04 -13.28
CA TYR A 128 -51.20 27.44 -13.16
C TYR A 128 -50.88 27.00 -11.71
N LYS A 129 -51.15 27.87 -10.73
CA LYS A 129 -50.92 27.56 -9.31
C LYS A 129 -51.91 26.51 -8.82
N ARG A 130 -53.18 26.61 -9.23
CA ARG A 130 -54.22 25.64 -8.90
C ARG A 130 -53.88 24.27 -9.46
N ASN A 131 -53.49 24.18 -10.73
CA ASN A 131 -53.07 22.96 -11.42
C ASN A 131 -51.93 22.25 -10.69
N ILE A 132 -50.89 22.98 -10.26
CA ILE A 132 -49.78 22.39 -9.48
C ILE A 132 -50.32 21.79 -8.16
N LYS A 133 -51.18 22.51 -7.45
CA LYS A 133 -51.76 22.06 -6.18
C LYS A 133 -52.66 20.83 -6.37
N VAL A 134 -53.52 20.85 -7.39
CA VAL A 134 -54.43 19.75 -7.76
C VAL A 134 -53.65 18.51 -8.17
N CYS A 135 -52.70 18.65 -9.12
CA CYS A 135 -51.84 17.53 -9.52
C CYS A 135 -51.06 16.94 -8.33
N LYS A 136 -50.56 17.78 -7.41
CA LYS A 136 -49.91 17.31 -6.19
C LYS A 136 -50.89 16.52 -5.32
N ARG A 137 -52.06 17.09 -5.02
CA ARG A 137 -53.08 16.46 -4.17
C ARG A 137 -53.57 15.13 -4.73
N LEU A 138 -53.85 15.06 -6.04
CA LEU A 138 -54.29 13.82 -6.68
C LEU A 138 -53.20 12.75 -6.68
N LYS A 139 -51.93 13.14 -6.87
CA LYS A 139 -50.82 12.19 -6.70
C LYS A 139 -50.74 11.67 -5.27
N ASP A 140 -50.89 12.53 -4.27
CA ASP A 140 -50.88 12.13 -2.86
C ASP A 140 -52.07 11.20 -2.54
N LYS A 141 -53.29 11.58 -2.96
CA LYS A 141 -54.53 10.83 -2.70
C LYS A 141 -54.50 9.42 -3.28
N HIS A 142 -53.95 9.28 -4.49
CA HIS A 142 -53.95 8.02 -5.24
C HIS A 142 -52.59 7.33 -5.26
N ASN A 143 -51.65 7.78 -4.42
CA ASN A 143 -50.28 7.26 -4.35
C ASN A 143 -49.59 7.16 -5.72
N LEU A 144 -49.79 8.16 -6.59
CA LEU A 144 -49.20 8.19 -7.93
C LEU A 144 -47.74 8.58 -7.88
N THR A 145 -46.96 8.10 -8.85
CA THR A 145 -45.53 8.36 -8.90
C THR A 145 -45.24 9.85 -9.11
N TYR A 146 -44.35 10.37 -8.27
CA TYR A 146 -43.74 11.67 -8.49
C TYR A 146 -42.62 11.52 -9.52
N GLY A 147 -42.67 12.32 -10.59
CA GLY A 147 -41.57 12.32 -11.57
C GLY A 147 -40.24 12.59 -10.88
N GLU A 148 -39.31 11.65 -10.99
CA GLU A 148 -38.00 11.74 -10.36
C GLU A 148 -37.09 12.74 -11.09
N GLY A 149 -36.79 13.84 -10.41
CA GLY A 149 -35.63 14.70 -10.68
C GLY A 149 -35.55 15.33 -12.08
N LYS A 150 -34.55 16.20 -12.26
CA LYS A 150 -34.19 16.76 -13.58
C LYS A 150 -33.34 15.80 -14.41
N ASP A 151 -32.97 14.66 -13.83
CA ASP A 151 -32.01 13.71 -14.38
C ASP A 151 -32.69 12.70 -15.35
N ARG A 152 -34.00 12.41 -15.23
CA ARG A 152 -34.73 11.50 -16.13
C ARG A 152 -35.39 12.17 -17.35
N VAL A 153 -35.10 13.44 -17.62
CA VAL A 153 -35.70 14.18 -18.74
C VAL A 153 -34.94 13.86 -20.03
N ARG A 154 -35.65 13.36 -21.05
CA ARG A 154 -35.10 13.09 -22.39
C ARG A 154 -34.67 14.41 -23.06
N ARG A 155 -33.40 14.79 -22.87
CA ARG A 155 -32.80 16.05 -23.33
C ARG A 155 -33.00 16.28 -24.83
N GLU A 156 -32.91 15.21 -25.63
CA GLU A 156 -33.06 15.20 -27.08
C GLU A 156 -34.44 15.64 -27.59
N LYS A 157 -35.50 15.45 -26.78
CA LYS A 157 -36.87 15.86 -27.15
C LYS A 157 -37.19 17.31 -26.75
N LEU A 158 -36.28 18.00 -26.05
CA LEU A 158 -36.49 19.37 -25.62
C LEU A 158 -36.30 20.34 -26.79
N ARG A 159 -37.11 21.39 -26.80
CA ARG A 159 -36.97 22.52 -27.74
C ARG A 159 -36.59 23.77 -26.96
N ASN A 160 -36.07 24.78 -27.66
CA ASN A 160 -35.84 26.08 -27.04
C ASN A 160 -37.16 26.68 -26.52
N PRO A 161 -37.18 27.27 -25.31
CA PRO A 161 -36.01 27.59 -24.48
C PRO A 161 -35.64 26.50 -23.44
N ASP A 162 -36.43 25.42 -23.31
CA ASP A 162 -36.21 24.38 -22.30
C ASP A 162 -34.91 23.58 -22.54
N ALA A 163 -34.51 23.37 -23.80
CA ALA A 163 -33.22 22.73 -24.10
C ALA A 163 -32.04 23.50 -23.49
N VAL A 164 -31.99 24.83 -23.70
CA VAL A 164 -30.98 25.72 -23.10
C VAL A 164 -31.05 25.69 -21.57
N LYS A 165 -32.26 25.70 -21.00
CA LYS A 165 -32.45 25.64 -19.54
C LYS A 165 -31.77 24.41 -18.92
N TYR A 166 -31.93 23.25 -19.54
CA TYR A 166 -31.34 22.00 -19.06
C TYR A 166 -29.85 21.91 -19.36
N LEU A 167 -29.37 22.45 -20.48
CA LEU A 167 -27.93 22.61 -20.75
C LEU A 167 -27.25 23.43 -19.64
N LEU A 168 -27.82 24.59 -19.32
CA LEU A 168 -27.33 25.44 -18.22
C LEU A 168 -27.39 24.71 -16.88
N HIS A 169 -28.46 23.94 -16.63
CA HIS A 169 -28.54 23.13 -15.42
C HIS A 169 -27.38 22.15 -15.30
N ASP A 170 -27.07 21.42 -16.38
CA ASP A 170 -26.08 20.36 -16.38
C ASP A 170 -24.66 20.93 -16.24
N ILE A 171 -24.36 22.04 -16.95
CA ILE A 171 -23.08 22.74 -16.83
C ILE A 171 -22.89 23.28 -15.42
N VAL A 172 -23.86 24.02 -14.88
CA VAL A 172 -23.76 24.60 -13.53
C VAL A 172 -23.62 23.49 -12.47
N LYS A 173 -24.40 22.41 -12.58
CA LYS A 173 -24.32 21.26 -11.67
C LYS A 173 -22.93 20.61 -11.67
N ALA A 174 -22.31 20.47 -12.84
CA ALA A 174 -21.01 19.81 -12.99
C ALA A 174 -19.85 20.63 -12.39
N ILE A 175 -19.91 21.96 -12.50
CA ILE A 175 -18.77 22.83 -12.16
C ILE A 175 -18.83 23.30 -10.71
N LEU A 176 -20.05 23.42 -10.16
CA LEU A 176 -20.29 24.01 -8.85
C LEU A 176 -19.45 23.39 -7.72
N PRO A 177 -19.21 22.06 -7.66
CA PRO A 177 -18.36 21.45 -6.62
C PRO A 177 -16.90 21.93 -6.63
N TYR A 178 -16.40 22.42 -7.77
CA TYR A 178 -15.01 22.83 -7.94
C TYR A 178 -14.78 24.33 -7.77
N CYS A 179 -15.86 25.12 -7.67
CA CYS A 179 -15.77 26.57 -7.51
C CYS A 179 -15.74 26.94 -6.03
N THR A 180 -14.72 27.70 -5.61
CA THR A 180 -14.56 28.16 -4.22
C THR A 180 -15.01 29.61 -4.02
N ASN A 181 -15.25 30.33 -5.11
CA ASN A 181 -15.70 31.70 -5.10
C ASN A 181 -16.47 32.04 -6.39
N GLY A 182 -17.13 33.19 -6.40
CA GLY A 182 -17.95 33.63 -7.54
C GLY A 182 -17.14 33.99 -8.79
N LYS A 183 -15.87 34.36 -8.66
CA LYS A 183 -14.99 34.68 -9.79
C LYS A 183 -14.63 33.41 -10.56
N ASP A 184 -14.16 32.37 -9.87
CA ASP A 184 -13.85 31.07 -10.50
C ASP A 184 -15.07 30.52 -11.26
N PHE A 185 -16.25 30.65 -10.65
CA PHE A 185 -17.51 30.24 -11.24
C PHE A 185 -17.88 31.05 -12.48
N HIS A 186 -17.72 32.37 -12.41
CA HIS A 186 -17.94 33.27 -13.55
C HIS A 186 -16.98 32.96 -14.71
N ASP A 187 -15.69 32.86 -14.43
CA ASP A 187 -14.64 32.62 -15.43
C ASP A 187 -14.86 31.27 -16.15
N PHE A 188 -15.25 30.22 -15.40
CA PHE A 188 -15.59 28.93 -16.00
C PHE A 188 -16.80 29.04 -16.93
N LEU A 189 -17.88 29.70 -16.50
CA LEU A 189 -19.09 29.85 -17.32
C LEU A 189 -18.81 30.70 -18.57
N GLN A 190 -18.00 31.74 -18.45
CA GLN A 190 -17.57 32.55 -19.57
C GLN A 190 -16.78 31.73 -20.59
N SER A 191 -15.93 30.79 -20.16
CA SER A 191 -15.22 29.85 -21.05
C SER A 191 -16.16 28.92 -21.84
N LYS A 192 -17.42 28.80 -21.42
CA LYS A 192 -18.48 28.05 -22.10
C LYS A 192 -19.46 28.95 -22.85
N ASN A 193 -19.10 30.22 -23.08
CA ASN A 193 -19.93 31.25 -23.70
C ASN A 193 -21.26 31.50 -22.95
N ILE A 194 -21.27 31.30 -21.63
CA ILE A 194 -22.43 31.59 -20.78
C ILE A 194 -22.14 32.91 -20.06
N ASN A 195 -22.93 33.94 -20.36
CA ASN A 195 -22.83 35.22 -19.67
C ASN A 195 -23.61 35.18 -18.35
N VAL A 196 -23.05 35.77 -17.29
CA VAL A 196 -23.64 35.80 -15.95
C VAL A 196 -24.00 37.23 -15.58
N GLU A 197 -25.26 37.47 -15.26
CA GLU A 197 -25.76 38.78 -14.88
C GLU A 197 -26.28 38.77 -13.44
N PHE A 198 -25.84 39.74 -12.65
CA PHE A 198 -26.30 39.92 -11.27
C PHE A 198 -27.43 40.93 -11.20
N LYS A 199 -28.50 40.56 -10.49
CA LYS A 199 -29.59 41.48 -10.16
C LYS A 199 -29.28 42.13 -8.82
N HIS A 200 -29.31 43.45 -8.75
CA HIS A 200 -29.08 44.20 -7.52
C HIS A 200 -30.39 44.73 -6.92
N LYS A 201 -30.48 44.75 -5.59
CA LYS A 201 -31.55 45.45 -4.87
C LYS A 201 -31.42 46.95 -5.12
N ARG A 202 -32.53 47.60 -5.49
CA ARG A 202 -32.56 49.05 -5.73
C ARG A 202 -32.22 49.89 -4.49
N THR A 203 -32.53 49.38 -3.30
CA THR A 203 -32.35 50.12 -2.04
C THR A 203 -30.94 50.01 -1.48
N THR A 204 -30.37 48.79 -1.44
CA THR A 204 -29.10 48.52 -0.76
C THR A 204 -27.92 48.31 -1.72
N GLY A 205 -28.16 48.15 -3.03
CA GLY A 205 -27.14 47.80 -4.01
C GLY A 205 -26.62 46.36 -3.89
N GLU A 206 -27.07 45.59 -2.91
CA GLU A 206 -26.69 44.19 -2.72
C GLU A 206 -27.20 43.31 -3.87
N ILE A 207 -26.42 42.28 -4.21
CA ILE A 207 -26.85 41.28 -5.18
C ILE A 207 -28.02 40.47 -4.60
N GLU A 208 -29.17 40.57 -5.26
CA GLU A 208 -30.43 39.88 -4.95
C GLU A 208 -30.56 38.57 -5.73
N GLY A 209 -29.98 38.50 -6.93
CA GLY A 209 -30.19 37.38 -7.83
C GLY A 209 -29.09 37.24 -8.88
N ILE A 210 -29.13 36.10 -9.58
CA ILE A 210 -28.22 35.73 -10.65
C ILE A 210 -29.03 35.20 -11.82
N SER A 211 -28.62 35.56 -13.03
CA SER A 211 -29.19 35.06 -14.29
C SER A 211 -28.07 34.57 -15.20
N PHE A 212 -28.39 33.55 -16.00
CA PHE A 212 -27.50 32.94 -16.97
C PHE A 212 -28.06 33.18 -18.36
N ASN A 213 -27.23 33.70 -19.26
CA ASN A 213 -27.58 33.96 -20.65
C ASN A 213 -26.71 33.10 -21.57
N TYR A 214 -27.38 32.35 -22.44
CA TYR A 214 -26.75 31.52 -23.46
C TYR A 214 -27.61 31.56 -24.72
N ASP A 215 -27.00 31.83 -25.87
CA ASP A 215 -27.66 31.86 -27.19
C ASP A 215 -28.95 32.72 -27.22
N ASN A 216 -28.87 33.94 -26.70
CA ASN A 216 -29.99 34.89 -26.57
C ASN A 216 -31.15 34.43 -25.66
N VAL A 217 -30.96 33.35 -24.90
CA VAL A 217 -31.93 32.85 -23.92
C VAL A 217 -31.41 33.08 -22.51
N SER A 218 -32.19 33.81 -21.71
CA SER A 218 -31.83 34.15 -20.33
C SER A 218 -32.75 33.46 -19.32
N PHE A 219 -32.14 32.85 -18.30
CA PHE A 219 -32.85 32.25 -17.18
C PHE A 219 -32.31 32.77 -15.84
N LYS A 220 -33.21 33.11 -14.92
CA LYS A 220 -32.81 33.31 -13.51
C LYS A 220 -32.30 31.98 -12.96
N GLY A 221 -31.25 32.00 -12.15
CA GLY A 221 -30.69 30.77 -11.58
C GLY A 221 -31.72 29.94 -10.85
N SER A 222 -32.61 30.57 -10.06
CA SER A 222 -33.72 29.88 -9.38
C SER A 222 -34.79 29.28 -10.31
N GLN A 223 -34.93 29.78 -11.55
CA GLN A 223 -35.79 29.16 -12.55
C GLN A 223 -35.16 27.89 -13.13
N ILE A 224 -33.83 27.87 -13.26
CA ILE A 224 -33.06 26.68 -13.68
C ILE A 224 -33.12 25.64 -12.56
N ASP A 225 -32.66 25.98 -11.36
CA ASP A 225 -32.77 25.18 -10.14
C ASP A 225 -32.75 26.07 -8.90
N ARG A 226 -33.52 25.72 -7.86
CA ARG A 226 -33.52 26.46 -6.59
C ARG A 226 -32.11 26.52 -5.98
N LYS A 227 -31.29 25.48 -6.16
CA LYS A 227 -29.88 25.43 -5.73
C LYS A 227 -29.01 26.48 -6.43
N PHE A 228 -29.38 26.93 -7.64
CA PHE A 228 -28.63 27.93 -8.40
C PHE A 228 -29.10 29.36 -8.16
N SER A 229 -29.90 29.61 -7.12
CA SER A 229 -30.11 30.98 -6.65
C SER A 229 -28.80 31.56 -6.09
N TYR A 230 -28.60 32.88 -6.22
CA TYR A 230 -27.37 33.54 -5.79
C TYR A 230 -26.99 33.22 -4.34
N GLY A 231 -27.97 33.28 -3.43
CA GLY A 231 -27.74 32.97 -2.01
C GLY A 231 -27.33 31.51 -1.76
N ASN A 232 -27.82 30.56 -2.55
CA ASN A 232 -27.44 29.15 -2.42
C ASN A 232 -26.07 28.89 -3.05
N LEU A 233 -25.76 29.51 -4.19
CA LEU A 233 -24.42 29.44 -4.79
C LEU A 233 -23.35 29.99 -3.84
N LYS A 234 -23.61 31.14 -3.22
CA LYS A 234 -22.70 31.73 -2.23
C LYS A 234 -22.43 30.77 -1.06
N LYS A 235 -23.47 30.13 -0.51
CA LYS A 235 -23.31 29.13 0.55
C LYS A 235 -22.50 27.92 0.10
N GLU A 236 -22.69 27.49 -1.14
CA GLU A 236 -21.98 26.36 -1.71
C GLU A 236 -20.49 26.67 -1.92
N PHE A 237 -20.15 27.87 -2.42
CA PHE A 237 -18.76 28.31 -2.54
C PHE A 237 -18.05 28.32 -1.18
N GLU A 238 -18.73 28.82 -0.13
CA GLU A 238 -18.22 28.81 1.24
C GLU A 238 -17.98 27.37 1.74
N ARG A 239 -18.92 26.45 1.51
CA ARG A 239 -18.77 25.04 1.84
C ARG A 239 -17.57 24.41 1.13
N ASN A 240 -17.46 24.62 -0.19
CA ASN A 240 -16.35 24.09 -0.99
C ASN A 240 -15.00 24.63 -0.52
N ARG A 241 -14.93 25.92 -0.15
CA ARG A 241 -13.71 26.54 0.40
C ARG A 241 -13.29 25.89 1.72
N LEU A 242 -14.23 25.67 2.63
CA LEU A 242 -13.96 25.00 3.91
C LEU A 242 -13.51 23.55 3.71
N GLU A 243 -14.14 22.82 2.79
CA GLU A 243 -13.73 21.46 2.43
C GLU A 243 -12.33 21.42 1.84
N ALA A 244 -12.00 22.33 0.93
CA ALA A 244 -10.66 22.43 0.35
C ALA A 244 -9.59 22.76 1.41
N GLN A 245 -9.90 23.64 2.38
CA GLN A 245 -9.00 23.94 3.50
C GLN A 245 -8.78 22.72 4.41
N LYS A 246 -9.85 22.00 4.73
CA LYS A 246 -9.78 20.77 5.55
C LYS A 246 -8.94 19.69 4.87
N GLN A 247 -9.09 19.52 3.56
CA GLN A 247 -8.29 18.54 2.80
C GLN A 247 -6.80 18.90 2.81
N LYS A 248 -6.46 20.18 2.63
CA LYS A 248 -5.07 20.65 2.73
C LYS A 248 -4.47 20.39 4.10
N LEU A 249 -5.21 20.64 5.18
CA LEU A 249 -4.73 20.36 6.54
C LEU A 249 -4.48 18.86 6.75
N LEU A 250 -5.40 18.00 6.31
CA LEU A 250 -5.26 16.55 6.41
C LEU A 250 -4.06 16.03 5.59
N GLU A 251 -3.79 16.64 4.44
CA GLU A 251 -2.60 16.33 3.63
C GLU A 251 -1.30 16.72 4.34
N GLN A 252 -1.25 17.92 4.93
CA GLN A 252 -0.11 18.36 5.75
C GLN A 252 0.12 17.44 6.95
N GLU A 253 -0.94 17.02 7.65
CA GLU A 253 -0.83 16.07 8.77
C GLU A 253 -0.25 14.72 8.31
N ARG A 254 -0.69 14.21 7.15
CA ARG A 254 -0.13 12.98 6.56
C ARG A 254 1.35 13.13 6.21
N GLU A 255 1.76 14.26 5.64
CA GLU A 255 3.17 14.53 5.31
C GLU A 255 4.04 14.58 6.57
N ILE A 256 3.56 15.25 7.64
CA ILE A 256 4.25 15.31 8.94
C ILE A 256 4.41 13.91 9.53
N GLU A 257 3.36 13.09 9.51
CA GLU A 257 3.42 11.73 10.04
C GLU A 257 4.37 10.84 9.22
N GLN A 258 4.34 10.92 7.89
CA GLN A 258 5.27 10.20 7.03
C GLN A 258 6.72 10.62 7.28
N ALA A 259 6.98 11.93 7.49
CA ALA A 259 8.30 12.42 7.84
C ALA A 259 8.76 11.89 9.21
N ARG A 260 7.84 11.78 10.19
CA ARG A 260 8.11 11.19 11.52
C ARG A 260 8.51 9.72 11.41
N ILE A 261 7.73 8.92 10.67
CA ILE A 261 8.02 7.49 10.41
C ILE A 261 9.38 7.34 9.71
N ARG A 262 9.67 8.19 8.71
CA ARG A 262 10.96 8.16 8.00
C ARG A 262 12.13 8.44 8.94
N LYS A 263 12.00 9.41 9.85
CA LYS A 263 13.03 9.70 10.86
C LYS A 263 13.25 8.51 11.79
N GLN A 264 12.17 7.91 12.31
CA GLN A 264 12.26 6.72 13.17
C GLN A 264 12.99 5.56 12.48
N LYS A 265 12.64 5.25 11.22
CA LYS A 265 13.33 4.20 10.45
C LYS A 265 14.82 4.46 10.24
N VAL A 266 15.21 5.73 10.05
CA VAL A 266 16.63 6.10 9.92
C VAL A 266 17.37 5.89 11.24
N GLU A 267 16.73 6.24 12.36
CA GLU A 267 17.30 6.09 13.70
C GLU A 267 17.42 4.62 14.12
N GLU A 268 16.40 3.80 13.84
CA GLU A 268 16.43 2.34 14.00
C GLU A 268 17.57 1.71 13.20
N LYS A 269 17.73 2.08 11.92
CA LYS A 269 18.81 1.58 11.07
C LYS A 269 20.20 1.99 11.57
N LYS A 270 20.32 3.20 12.14
CA LYS A 270 21.58 3.67 12.76
C LYS A 270 21.90 2.85 14.02
N LEU A 271 20.90 2.58 14.85
CA LEU A 271 21.05 1.76 16.06
C LEU A 271 21.42 0.31 15.72
N GLU A 272 20.80 -0.26 14.68
CA GLU A 272 21.12 -1.60 14.19
C GLU A 272 22.57 -1.69 13.68
N LEU A 273 23.02 -0.69 12.90
CA LEU A 273 24.39 -0.62 12.42
C LEU A 273 25.40 -0.50 13.58
N GLU A 274 25.07 0.25 14.63
CA GLU A 274 25.91 0.37 15.81
C GLU A 274 26.02 -0.96 16.57
N ARG A 275 24.92 -1.71 16.69
CA ARG A 275 24.93 -3.06 17.30
C ARG A 275 25.83 -4.02 16.52
N GLN A 276 25.69 -4.05 15.19
CA GLN A 276 26.52 -4.88 14.32
C GLN A 276 28.02 -4.55 14.45
N ARG A 277 28.38 -3.26 14.55
CA ARG A 277 29.77 -2.84 14.79
C ARG A 277 30.30 -3.35 16.13
N LYS A 278 29.52 -3.19 17.21
CA LYS A 278 29.92 -3.67 18.56
C LYS A 278 30.13 -5.18 18.60
N GLU A 279 29.26 -5.94 17.93
CA GLU A 279 29.36 -7.40 17.84
C GLU A 279 30.61 -7.81 17.04
N GLN A 280 30.89 -7.13 15.92
CA GLN A 280 32.08 -7.36 15.12
C GLN A 280 33.38 -7.04 15.88
N ASP A 281 33.40 -5.96 16.66
CA ASP A 281 34.53 -5.60 17.51
C ASP A 281 34.76 -6.63 18.64
N GLN A 282 33.69 -7.17 19.23
CA GLN A 282 33.80 -8.25 20.23
C GLN A 282 34.39 -9.53 19.63
N LEU A 283 33.93 -9.93 18.44
CA LEU A 283 34.47 -11.08 17.72
C LEU A 283 35.97 -10.91 17.43
N ARG A 284 36.39 -9.73 16.94
CA ARG A 284 37.81 -9.40 16.72
C ARG A 284 38.65 -9.55 17.98
N LYS A 285 38.20 -8.99 19.11
CA LYS A 285 38.90 -9.10 20.40
C LYS A 285 39.03 -10.55 20.88
N GLN A 286 38.00 -11.38 20.65
CA GLN A 286 38.08 -12.80 20.98
C GLN A 286 39.08 -13.57 20.10
N GLU A 287 39.16 -13.26 18.81
CA GLU A 287 40.17 -13.85 17.92
C GLU A 287 41.60 -13.43 18.29
N GLU A 288 41.80 -12.15 18.61
CA GLU A 288 43.10 -11.63 19.08
C GLU A 288 43.55 -12.33 20.36
N ALA A 289 42.64 -12.54 21.33
CA ALA A 289 42.96 -13.24 22.58
C ALA A 289 43.30 -14.72 22.37
N LYS A 290 42.66 -15.41 21.40
CA LYS A 290 42.97 -16.81 21.06
C LYS A 290 44.34 -16.97 20.40
N ASN A 291 44.83 -15.95 19.70
CA ASN A 291 46.08 -15.98 18.94
C ASN A 291 47.27 -15.37 19.71
N ALA A 292 47.12 -15.03 21.00
CA ALA A 292 48.19 -14.49 21.81
C ALA A 292 49.23 -15.59 22.19
N PRO A 293 50.55 -15.35 22.09
CA PRO A 293 51.57 -16.31 22.50
C PRO A 293 51.53 -16.57 24.03
N PRO A 294 51.81 -17.80 24.49
CA PRO A 294 51.90 -18.09 25.91
C PRO A 294 53.15 -17.41 26.54
N PRO A 295 53.10 -17.06 27.84
CA PRO A 295 54.26 -16.52 28.54
C PRO A 295 55.38 -17.57 28.66
N LYS A 296 56.63 -17.19 28.37
CA LYS A 296 57.83 -18.04 28.50
C LYS A 296 58.27 -18.12 29.97
N GLN A 297 58.62 -19.33 30.45
CA GLN A 297 59.29 -19.59 31.73
C GLN A 297 60.61 -20.34 31.46
N ASN A 298 61.71 -19.85 32.01
CA ASN A 298 63.03 -20.48 31.90
C ASN A 298 63.15 -21.63 32.90
N ILE A 299 63.78 -22.74 32.51
CA ILE A 299 63.98 -23.91 33.37
C ILE A 299 65.08 -23.63 34.40
N VAL A 300 64.86 -23.99 35.67
CA VAL A 300 65.85 -23.90 36.75
C VAL A 300 66.40 -25.28 37.08
N VAL A 301 67.72 -25.44 37.06
CA VAL A 301 68.44 -26.68 37.41
C VAL A 301 69.34 -26.41 38.61
N LEU A 302 69.07 -27.09 39.74
CA LEU A 302 69.81 -26.95 41.02
C LEU A 302 70.12 -25.49 41.41
N GLY A 303 69.13 -24.60 41.27
CA GLY A 303 69.23 -23.19 41.63
C GLY A 303 69.77 -22.26 40.54
N VAL A 304 70.18 -22.79 39.38
CA VAL A 304 70.65 -22.02 38.22
C VAL A 304 69.55 -21.93 37.18
N GLU A 305 69.13 -20.71 36.83
CA GLU A 305 68.20 -20.45 35.73
C GLU A 305 68.94 -20.57 34.40
N LEU A 306 68.46 -21.44 33.52
CA LEU A 306 69.10 -21.68 32.23
C LEU A 306 68.77 -20.55 31.24
N THR A 307 69.76 -20.17 30.44
CA THR A 307 69.50 -19.32 29.26
C THR A 307 68.73 -20.10 28.19
N ASP A 308 68.07 -19.38 27.27
CA ASP A 308 67.40 -19.97 26.10
C ASP A 308 68.35 -20.91 25.32
N GLU A 309 69.63 -20.53 25.19
CA GLU A 309 70.65 -21.33 24.51
C GLU A 309 70.98 -22.62 25.28
N GLN A 310 71.21 -22.53 26.59
CA GLN A 310 71.50 -23.69 27.44
C GLN A 310 70.32 -24.68 27.48
N GLN A 311 69.09 -24.16 27.57
CA GLN A 311 67.89 -24.98 27.53
C GLN A 311 67.73 -25.68 26.17
N ASN A 312 68.00 -24.99 25.06
CA ASN A 312 67.99 -25.60 23.73
C ASN A 312 69.08 -26.66 23.56
N ILE A 313 70.29 -26.44 24.10
CA ILE A 313 71.39 -27.42 24.07
C ILE A 313 71.02 -28.69 24.84
N LEU A 314 70.50 -28.56 26.07
CA LEU A 314 70.09 -29.73 26.87
C LEU A 314 68.93 -30.48 26.21
N THR A 315 67.89 -29.78 25.76
CA THR A 315 66.72 -30.41 25.13
C THR A 315 67.01 -31.00 23.76
N SER A 316 68.10 -30.59 23.09
CA SER A 316 68.56 -31.22 21.83
C SER A 316 69.49 -32.43 22.06
N GLY A 317 69.82 -32.78 23.31
CA GLY A 317 70.65 -33.94 23.66
C GLY A 317 72.16 -33.63 23.76
N GLY A 318 72.50 -32.34 23.77
CA GLY A 318 73.83 -31.85 24.10
C GLY A 318 74.08 -31.78 25.61
N HIS A 319 75.24 -31.24 25.98
CA HIS A 319 75.60 -30.94 27.36
C HIS A 319 76.03 -29.48 27.47
N THR A 320 75.91 -28.90 28.67
CA THR A 320 76.36 -27.54 28.93
C THR A 320 77.04 -27.48 30.28
N PHE A 321 78.08 -26.66 30.41
CA PHE A 321 78.77 -26.46 31.67
C PHE A 321 78.00 -25.44 32.51
N LEU A 322 77.62 -25.83 33.72
CA LEU A 322 76.90 -24.98 34.66
C LEU A 322 77.79 -24.70 35.88
N GLU A 323 77.84 -23.43 36.27
CA GLU A 323 78.55 -22.95 37.45
C GLU A 323 77.56 -22.61 38.58
N ASN A 324 78.03 -22.68 39.83
CA ASN A 324 77.24 -22.34 41.02
C ASN A 324 75.99 -23.22 41.23
N LEU A 325 76.05 -24.50 40.83
CA LEU A 325 75.01 -25.47 41.15
C LEU A 325 74.97 -25.71 42.66
N THR A 326 73.76 -25.84 43.21
CA THR A 326 73.57 -26.09 44.64
C THR A 326 73.62 -27.61 44.93
N SER A 327 74.60 -28.05 45.72
CA SER A 327 74.71 -29.45 46.17
C SER A 327 73.51 -29.91 47.01
N ASN A 328 73.34 -31.23 47.16
CA ASN A 328 72.27 -31.83 47.97
C ASN A 328 72.31 -31.42 49.46
N ASP A 329 73.46 -30.96 49.96
CA ASP A 329 73.62 -30.42 51.33
C ASP A 329 73.10 -28.97 51.46
N GLY A 330 72.73 -28.34 50.35
CA GLY A 330 72.22 -26.97 50.25
C GLY A 330 73.24 -25.88 50.56
N LYS A 331 74.53 -26.22 50.74
CA LYS A 331 75.54 -25.31 51.31
C LYS A 331 76.81 -25.21 50.48
N THR A 332 77.12 -26.22 49.67
CA THR A 332 78.37 -26.26 48.90
C THR A 332 78.08 -26.02 47.42
N PRO A 333 78.54 -24.90 46.81
CA PRO A 333 78.42 -24.71 45.38
C PRO A 333 79.39 -25.62 44.63
N PHE A 334 78.96 -26.14 43.48
CA PHE A 334 79.82 -26.88 42.57
C PHE A 334 79.56 -26.49 41.12
N SER A 335 80.49 -26.82 40.24
CA SER A 335 80.34 -26.63 38.80
C SER A 335 80.51 -27.98 38.11
N ALA A 336 79.66 -28.26 37.13
CA ALA A 336 79.66 -29.53 36.42
C ALA A 336 79.04 -29.38 35.03
N TYR A 337 79.39 -30.29 34.13
CA TYR A 337 78.63 -30.46 32.90
C TYR A 337 77.29 -31.11 33.21
N ALA A 338 76.21 -30.46 32.79
CA ALA A 338 74.86 -30.98 32.86
C ALA A 338 74.44 -31.56 31.51
N PHE A 339 73.76 -32.71 31.53
CA PHE A 339 73.13 -33.32 30.37
C PHE A 339 71.88 -34.09 30.77
N LEU A 340 71.01 -34.38 29.81
CA LEU A 340 69.80 -35.16 30.05
C LEU A 340 70.00 -36.64 29.68
N ASN A 341 69.25 -37.52 30.33
CA ASN A 341 69.05 -38.87 29.83
C ASN A 341 68.29 -38.88 28.48
N ASP A 342 68.24 -40.04 27.82
CA ASP A 342 67.58 -40.18 26.50
C ASP A 342 66.11 -39.75 26.49
N GLU A 343 65.40 -39.90 27.61
CA GLU A 343 63.98 -39.52 27.76
C GLU A 343 63.80 -38.02 28.04
N LYS A 344 64.90 -37.29 28.24
CA LYS A 344 64.92 -35.85 28.52
C LYS A 344 64.14 -35.44 29.77
N ASN A 345 64.02 -36.35 30.73
CA ASN A 345 63.25 -36.15 31.96
C ASN A 345 64.13 -36.03 33.22
N THR A 346 65.41 -36.41 33.13
CA THR A 346 66.33 -36.42 34.29
C THR A 346 67.65 -35.77 33.91
N VAL A 347 68.13 -34.83 34.73
CA VAL A 347 69.43 -34.15 34.56
C VAL A 347 70.51 -34.89 35.32
N TYR A 348 71.65 -35.10 34.66
CA TYR A 348 72.85 -35.73 35.18
C TYR A 348 74.03 -34.77 35.12
N PHE A 349 75.03 -34.99 35.99
CA PHE A 349 76.18 -34.11 36.15
C PHE A 349 77.50 -34.89 36.11
N THR A 350 78.51 -34.35 35.42
CA THR A 350 79.89 -34.86 35.44
C THR A 350 80.91 -33.73 35.60
N ASN A 351 82.02 -34.01 36.29
CA ASN A 351 83.12 -33.05 36.45
C ASN A 351 84.08 -33.03 35.25
N GLU A 352 84.02 -34.07 34.42
CA GLU A 352 84.79 -34.22 33.19
C GLU A 352 83.86 -34.05 31.98
N ASP A 353 84.45 -33.74 30.82
CA ASP A 353 83.71 -33.57 29.56
C ASP A 353 82.87 -34.83 29.27
N PRO A 354 81.51 -34.71 29.22
CA PRO A 354 80.58 -35.79 28.95
C PRO A 354 80.90 -36.63 27.71
N ASP A 355 81.55 -36.04 26.70
CA ASP A 355 81.88 -36.71 25.43
C ASP A 355 83.27 -37.40 25.44
N THR A 356 83.98 -37.38 26.57
CA THR A 356 85.24 -38.13 26.76
C THR A 356 85.01 -39.63 26.63
N PHE A 357 85.81 -40.34 25.83
CA PHE A 357 85.71 -41.79 25.67
C PHE A 357 86.48 -42.55 26.76
N VAL A 358 85.81 -43.50 27.41
CA VAL A 358 86.35 -44.36 28.46
C VAL A 358 86.10 -45.84 28.12
N LYS A 359 87.06 -46.71 28.49
CA LYS A 359 86.96 -48.16 28.27
C LYS A 359 86.24 -48.84 29.43
N TYR A 360 85.23 -49.66 29.15
CA TYR A 360 84.52 -50.47 30.15
C TYR A 360 84.02 -51.79 29.55
N GLY A 361 84.44 -52.90 30.15
CA GLY A 361 84.23 -54.23 29.56
C GLY A 361 84.80 -54.32 28.14
N LYS A 362 83.96 -54.73 27.18
CA LYS A 362 84.31 -54.81 25.75
C LYS A 362 84.13 -53.50 24.96
N TYR A 363 83.57 -52.44 25.57
CA TYR A 363 83.25 -51.19 24.87
C TYR A 363 84.22 -50.05 25.23
N GLU A 364 84.40 -49.13 24.30
CA GLU A 364 84.95 -47.81 24.55
C GLU A 364 83.85 -46.79 24.21
N MET A 365 83.30 -46.10 25.20
CA MET A 365 82.08 -45.29 25.08
C MET A 365 82.22 -43.93 25.76
N ARG A 366 81.32 -42.99 25.48
CA ARG A 366 81.35 -41.68 26.16
C ARG A 366 81.09 -41.82 27.66
N LEU A 367 81.75 -40.96 28.45
CA LEU A 367 81.64 -40.91 29.90
C LEU A 367 80.19 -40.74 30.36
N ARG A 368 79.43 -39.88 29.68
CA ARG A 368 78.01 -39.63 29.99
C ARG A 368 77.14 -40.87 29.77
N ASP A 369 77.40 -41.61 28.70
CA ASP A 369 76.63 -42.79 28.35
C ASP A 369 76.89 -43.89 29.40
N LYS A 370 78.16 -44.05 29.82
CA LYS A 370 78.53 -44.90 30.96
C LYS A 370 77.83 -44.45 32.26
N ALA A 371 77.84 -43.17 32.58
CA ALA A 371 77.25 -42.65 33.82
C ALA A 371 75.75 -42.98 33.91
N LEU A 372 75.02 -42.83 32.79
CA LEU A 372 73.61 -43.21 32.71
C LEU A 372 73.41 -44.72 32.92
N ILE A 373 74.21 -45.55 32.25
CA ILE A 373 74.12 -47.02 32.35
C ILE A 373 74.40 -47.51 33.78
N GLU A 374 75.45 -46.98 34.42
CA GLU A 374 75.81 -47.33 35.80
C GLU A 374 74.75 -46.89 36.82
N ASP A 375 74.00 -45.82 36.53
CA ASP A 375 72.85 -45.41 37.33
C ASP A 375 71.60 -46.31 37.10
N GLY A 376 71.66 -47.21 36.11
CA GLY A 376 70.61 -48.17 35.78
C GLY A 376 69.69 -47.71 34.64
N GLN A 377 70.06 -46.65 33.91
CA GLN A 377 69.31 -46.20 32.74
C GLN A 377 69.57 -47.12 31.55
N ILE A 378 68.53 -47.25 30.70
CA ILE A 378 68.70 -47.77 29.35
C ILE A 378 69.16 -46.61 28.48
N THR A 379 70.36 -46.72 27.90
CA THR A 379 71.01 -45.59 27.23
C THR A 379 71.44 -45.96 25.82
N LYS A 380 71.10 -45.11 24.86
CA LYS A 380 71.61 -45.16 23.49
C LYS A 380 73.05 -44.64 23.47
N ALA A 381 73.97 -45.53 23.81
CA ALA A 381 75.37 -45.20 24.00
C ALA A 381 76.09 -45.00 22.67
N THR A 382 76.99 -44.03 22.59
CA THR A 382 77.93 -43.87 21.48
C THR A 382 79.21 -44.62 21.81
N VAL A 383 79.47 -45.71 21.09
CA VAL A 383 80.62 -46.60 21.29
C VAL A 383 81.58 -46.54 20.09
N LYS A 384 82.89 -46.68 20.32
CA LYS A 384 83.86 -46.91 19.24
C LYS A 384 83.71 -48.34 18.73
N TRP A 385 83.68 -48.49 17.40
CA TRP A 385 83.49 -49.79 16.76
C TRP A 385 84.83 -50.38 16.31
N TRP A 386 85.04 -51.68 16.56
CA TRP A 386 86.31 -52.37 16.28
C TRP A 386 86.58 -52.61 14.77
N GLY A 387 85.68 -52.18 13.88
CA GLY A 387 85.72 -52.44 12.43
C GLY A 387 85.76 -51.20 11.51
N GLY A 388 85.95 -49.97 12.02
CA GLY A 388 86.04 -48.77 11.16
C GLY A 388 86.29 -47.46 11.91
N ARG A 389 86.51 -46.34 11.19
CA ARG A 389 86.74 -44.99 11.74
C ARG A 389 85.47 -44.30 12.30
N GLY A 390 84.45 -45.07 12.68
CA GLY A 390 83.11 -44.57 13.04
C GLY A 390 82.69 -44.91 14.47
N TYR A 391 81.56 -44.33 14.88
CA TYR A 391 80.87 -44.65 16.13
C TYR A 391 79.58 -45.43 15.84
N GLU A 392 79.20 -46.30 16.77
CA GLU A 392 77.92 -47.01 16.73
C GLU A 392 77.05 -46.59 17.92
N HIS A 393 75.73 -46.78 17.78
CA HIS A 393 74.74 -46.30 18.76
C HIS A 393 73.82 -47.39 19.34
N PRO A 394 74.36 -48.46 19.96
CA PRO A 394 73.54 -49.48 20.61
C PRO A 394 72.87 -48.96 21.88
N TYR A 395 71.73 -49.53 22.22
CA TYR A 395 71.14 -49.39 23.55
C TYR A 395 71.83 -50.35 24.51
N LEU A 396 72.42 -49.81 25.58
CA LEU A 396 73.12 -50.54 26.62
C LEU A 396 72.45 -50.33 27.98
N TRP A 397 72.45 -51.35 28.83
CA TRP A 397 71.95 -51.27 30.22
C TRP A 397 72.51 -52.40 31.10
N LYS A 398 72.41 -52.25 32.43
CA LYS A 398 72.60 -53.33 33.40
C LYS A 398 71.25 -53.87 33.86
N THR A 399 71.10 -55.19 34.02
CA THR A 399 69.84 -55.75 34.55
C THR A 399 69.76 -55.55 36.06
N ASN A 400 70.89 -55.72 36.74
CA ASN A 400 71.09 -55.34 38.14
C ASN A 400 72.32 -54.45 38.26
N LYS A 401 72.31 -53.48 39.18
CA LYS A 401 73.44 -52.54 39.38
C LYS A 401 74.79 -53.24 39.64
N SER A 402 74.76 -54.45 40.22
CA SER A 402 75.95 -55.27 40.51
C SER A 402 76.48 -56.09 39.33
N ASP A 403 75.80 -56.10 38.18
CA ASP A 403 76.23 -56.88 37.01
C ASP A 403 77.58 -56.36 36.48
N ALA A 404 78.49 -57.28 36.13
CA ALA A 404 79.80 -56.93 35.57
C ALA A 404 79.74 -56.63 34.06
N GLU A 405 78.72 -57.15 33.35
CA GLU A 405 78.56 -57.00 31.90
C GLU A 405 77.28 -56.24 31.54
N TYR A 406 77.33 -55.49 30.44
CA TYR A 406 76.18 -54.79 29.87
C TYR A 406 75.36 -55.70 28.97
N LYS A 407 74.04 -55.52 28.98
CA LYS A 407 73.14 -56.01 27.92
C LYS A 407 73.14 -55.01 26.76
N GLU A 408 72.94 -55.51 25.54
CA GLU A 408 72.93 -54.70 24.32
C GLU A 408 71.71 -54.98 23.43
N SER A 409 71.19 -53.94 22.78
CA SER A 409 70.12 -54.01 21.77
C SER A 409 70.33 -52.93 20.71
N TRP A 410 70.02 -53.22 19.44
CA TRP A 410 70.11 -52.25 18.35
C TRP A 410 68.80 -51.46 18.12
N GLY A 411 67.69 -51.91 18.69
CA GLY A 411 66.44 -51.17 18.81
C GLY A 411 66.19 -50.71 20.25
N ASP A 412 65.39 -49.67 20.45
CA ASP A 412 65.05 -49.18 21.78
C ASP A 412 64.25 -50.25 22.56
N PRO A 413 64.80 -50.87 23.61
CA PRO A 413 64.15 -51.97 24.30
C PRO A 413 62.94 -51.52 25.13
N ARG A 414 62.71 -50.20 25.26
CA ARG A 414 61.52 -49.63 25.93
C ARG A 414 60.28 -49.64 25.03
N LEU A 415 60.45 -49.76 23.71
CA LEU A 415 59.34 -49.74 22.76
C LEU A 415 58.77 -51.14 22.52
N PRO A 416 57.43 -51.27 22.38
CA PRO A 416 56.80 -52.53 21.98
C PRO A 416 57.38 -53.08 20.67
N LYS A 417 57.50 -54.41 20.53
CA LYS A 417 58.13 -55.08 19.36
C LYS A 417 57.56 -54.66 18.00
N GLU A 418 56.34 -54.14 17.93
CA GLU A 418 55.67 -53.71 16.70
C GLU A 418 56.15 -52.35 16.16
N GLU A 419 56.75 -51.50 17.00
CA GLU A 419 57.18 -50.13 16.63
C GLU A 419 58.65 -50.02 16.20
N GLN A 420 59.38 -51.13 16.17
CA GLN A 420 60.83 -51.16 15.87
C GLN A 420 61.17 -51.14 14.36
N LYS A 421 60.23 -50.78 13.46
CA LYS A 421 60.45 -50.71 11.99
C LYS A 421 60.66 -49.26 11.49
N PRO A 422 61.52 -49.01 10.47
CA PRO A 422 61.84 -47.64 10.03
C PRO A 422 60.67 -46.96 9.30
N LYS A 423 60.42 -45.65 9.57
CA LYS A 423 59.34 -44.84 8.96
C LYS A 423 59.75 -44.21 7.63
N GLU A 424 58.99 -44.46 6.55
CA GLU A 424 59.13 -43.84 5.22
C GLU A 424 58.38 -42.49 5.06
N THR A 425 58.88 -41.70 4.12
CA THR A 425 58.74 -40.24 3.93
C THR A 425 57.46 -39.79 3.19
N LYS A 426 56.84 -38.67 3.61
CA LYS A 426 55.64 -38.04 2.99
C LYS A 426 55.98 -37.28 1.68
N GLN A 427 55.18 -37.47 0.62
CA GLN A 427 55.17 -36.62 -0.59
C GLN A 427 54.05 -35.55 -0.57
N LYS A 428 54.38 -34.35 -1.08
CA LYS A 428 53.54 -33.13 -1.18
C LYS A 428 52.79 -33.09 -2.53
N VAL A 429 51.57 -32.55 -2.56
CA VAL A 429 50.84 -32.20 -3.80
C VAL A 429 50.67 -30.66 -3.91
N ALA A 430 50.89 -30.14 -5.13
CA ALA A 430 51.05 -28.73 -5.47
C ALA A 430 49.73 -28.00 -5.83
N LYS A 431 49.74 -26.66 -5.65
CA LYS A 431 48.65 -25.70 -5.95
C LYS A 431 48.66 -25.26 -7.43
N PHE A 432 47.47 -25.09 -8.03
CA PHE A 432 47.28 -24.52 -9.37
C PHE A 432 47.17 -22.98 -9.33
N GLN A 433 47.80 -22.30 -10.31
CA GLN A 433 47.84 -20.84 -10.47
C GLN A 433 46.81 -20.29 -11.48
N GLU A 434 46.38 -19.04 -11.24
CA GLU A 434 45.57 -18.17 -12.09
C GLU A 434 46.23 -17.82 -13.44
N LYS A 435 45.41 -17.54 -14.47
CA LYS A 435 45.82 -16.75 -15.65
C LYS A 435 44.85 -15.61 -15.92
N LYS A 436 45.37 -14.38 -15.79
CA LYS A 436 44.85 -13.14 -16.36
C LYS A 436 44.99 -13.13 -17.88
N ARG A 437 44.03 -12.57 -18.60
CA ARG A 437 44.17 -12.12 -20.00
C ARG A 437 43.73 -10.66 -20.12
N GLY A 438 44.54 -9.85 -20.80
CA GLY A 438 44.32 -8.43 -21.05
C GLY A 438 44.04 -8.09 -22.52
N ARG A 439 43.29 -6.98 -22.68
CA ARG A 439 43.07 -5.96 -23.74
C ARG A 439 43.42 -6.17 -25.24
N GLY A 440 42.53 -5.58 -26.07
CA GLY A 440 42.69 -5.11 -27.46
C GLY A 440 41.48 -5.59 -28.30
N ILE A 441 40.58 -4.77 -28.85
CA ILE A 441 40.61 -3.37 -29.37
C ILE A 441 39.52 -2.53 -28.70
#